data_AF-A0A357R3I2-F1
#
_entry.id   AF-A0A357R3I2-F1
#
_cell.length_a   1.000
_cell.length_b   1.000
_cell.length_c   1.000
_cell.angle_alpha   90.00
_cell.angle_beta   90.00
_cell.angle_gamma   90.00
#
_symmetry.space_group_name_H-M   'P 1'
#
loop_
_entity.id
_entity.type
_entity.pdbx_description
1 polymer ?
#
loop_
_entity_poly.entity_id
_entity_poly.type
_entity_poly.pdbx_seq_one_letter_code
_entity_poly.pdbx_strand_id
1 'polypeptide(L)'
;MPNALQHIRCFLLDMDGTIYLGNKLLPGAGELISVLRRLGIEFLFLTNNSSRDKQAYVEKLAALGIGVRRNQVLTSGEATAIYLQGIKP
;
A
#
# COMPACT_ATOMS: atom_id res chain seq x y z
N MET A 1 -9.84 -9.13 -22.00
CA MET A 1 -9.72 -8.01 -21.06
C MET A 1 -8.93 -6.91 -21.74
N PRO A 2 -9.52 -5.77 -22.11
CA PRO A 2 -8.76 -4.74 -22.82
C PRO A 2 -7.66 -4.15 -21.92
N ASN A 3 -6.56 -3.79 -22.57
CA ASN A 3 -5.23 -3.37 -22.12
C ASN A 3 -5.12 -2.22 -21.10
N ALA A 4 -6.14 -1.87 -20.33
CA ALA A 4 -6.11 -0.70 -19.44
C ALA A 4 -4.95 -0.71 -18.43
N LEU A 5 -4.44 -1.90 -18.09
CA LEU A 5 -3.32 -2.08 -17.16
C LEU A 5 -1.94 -2.13 -17.84
N GLN A 6 -1.86 -2.30 -19.17
CA GLN A 6 -0.59 -2.57 -19.86
C GLN A 6 0.43 -1.43 -19.76
N HIS A 7 -0.03 -0.20 -19.56
CA HIS A 7 0.84 0.98 -19.48
C HIS A 7 1.02 1.49 -18.04
N ILE A 8 0.40 0.84 -17.05
CA ILE A 8 0.55 1.23 -15.66
C ILE A 8 1.82 0.58 -15.11
N ARG A 9 2.79 1.42 -14.72
CA ARG A 9 4.05 0.95 -14.14
C ARG A 9 3.90 0.53 -12.67
N CYS A 10 3.13 1.29 -11.90
CA CYS A 10 2.98 1.07 -10.47
C CYS A 10 1.61 1.57 -9.99
N PHE A 11 1.02 0.84 -9.03
CA PHE A 11 -0.17 1.25 -8.30
C PHE A 11 0.18 1.86 -6.95
N LEU A 12 -0.37 3.03 -6.69
CA LEU A 12 -0.34 3.68 -5.39
C LEU A 12 -1.71 3.46 -4.74
N LEU A 13 -1.75 2.61 -3.72
CA LEU A 13 -2.99 2.10 -3.14
C LEU A 13 -3.22 2.71 -1.76
N ASP A 14 -4.27 3.51 -1.63
CA ASP A 14 -4.80 3.87 -0.32
C ASP A 14 -5.24 2.61 0.47
N MET A 15 -5.33 2.70 1.79
CA MET A 15 -5.64 1.57 2.67
C MET A 15 -7.03 1.66 3.32
N ASP A 16 -7.28 2.67 4.17
CA ASP A 16 -8.49 2.79 4.97
C ASP A 16 -9.69 3.21 4.08
N GLY A 17 -10.68 2.33 3.92
CA GLY A 17 -11.82 2.55 3.03
C GLY A 17 -11.59 2.13 1.58
N THR A 18 -10.37 1.71 1.23
CA THR A 18 -10.00 1.22 -0.12
C THR A 18 -9.65 -0.27 -0.10
N ILE A 19 -8.76 -0.69 0.81
CA ILE A 19 -8.33 -2.09 0.96
C ILE A 19 -9.11 -2.78 2.07
N TYR A 20 -9.35 -2.07 3.17
CA TYR A 20 -10.04 -2.62 4.32
C TYR A 20 -10.93 -1.55 4.99
N LEU A 21 -11.89 -2.00 5.78
CA LEU A 21 -12.61 -1.18 6.73
C LEU A 21 -12.47 -1.82 8.13
N GLY A 22 -11.75 -1.14 9.03
CA GLY A 22 -11.37 -1.70 10.32
C GLY A 22 -10.47 -2.94 10.17
N ASN A 23 -11.00 -4.11 10.57
CA ASN A 23 -10.34 -5.42 10.48
C ASN A 23 -11.00 -6.34 9.44
N LYS A 24 -11.69 -5.78 8.44
CA LYS A 24 -12.32 -6.52 7.35
C LYS A 24 -11.76 -6.07 6.02
N LEU A 25 -11.33 -7.03 5.20
CA LEU A 25 -10.92 -6.76 3.83
C LEU A 25 -12.15 -6.36 3.00
N LEU A 26 -12.01 -5.35 2.15
CA LEU A 26 -13.08 -4.94 1.24
C LEU A 26 -13.18 -5.93 0.05
N PRO A 27 -14.38 -6.16 -0.49
CA PRO A 27 -14.57 -7.06 -1.63
C PRO A 27 -13.67 -6.67 -2.82
N GLY A 28 -13.02 -7.66 -3.44
CA GLY A 28 -12.13 -7.45 -4.58
C GLY A 28 -10.73 -6.92 -4.26
N ALA A 29 -10.45 -6.43 -3.04
CA ALA A 29 -9.13 -5.89 -2.70
C ALA A 29 -8.02 -6.97 -2.79
N GLY A 30 -8.26 -8.15 -2.21
CA GLY A 30 -7.31 -9.27 -2.30
C GLY A 30 -7.14 -9.79 -3.74
N GLU A 31 -8.22 -9.79 -4.53
CA GLU A 31 -8.18 -10.19 -5.94
C GLU A 31 -7.35 -9.22 -6.76
N LEU A 32 -7.50 -7.91 -6.54
CA LEU A 32 -6.69 -6.88 -7.17
C LEU A 32 -5.20 -7.10 -6.88
N ILE A 33 -4.82 -7.29 -5.62
CA ILE A 33 -3.41 -7.56 -5.26
C ILE A 33 -2.89 -8.83 -5.96
N SER A 34 -3.72 -9.86 -6.04
CA SER A 34 -3.37 -11.10 -6.75
C SER A 34 -3.17 -10.88 -8.26
N VAL A 35 -4.02 -10.05 -8.88
CA VAL A 35 -3.90 -9.65 -10.30
C VAL A 35 -2.61 -8.86 -10.52
N LEU A 36 -2.32 -7.86 -9.70
CA LEU A 36 -1.10 -7.04 -9.82
C LEU A 36 0.16 -7.90 -9.72
N ARG A 37 0.21 -8.82 -8.75
CA ARG A 37 1.31 -9.80 -8.62
C ARG A 37 1.47 -10.67 -9.85
N ARG A 38 0.36 -11.23 -10.36
CA ARG A 38 0.37 -12.10 -11.55
C ARG A 38 0.83 -11.37 -12.81
N LEU A 39 0.48 -10.09 -12.93
CA LEU A 39 0.88 -9.24 -14.05
C LEU A 39 2.28 -8.63 -13.87
N GLY A 40 2.95 -8.85 -12.73
CA GLY A 40 4.24 -8.25 -12.43
C GLY A 40 4.19 -6.72 -12.29
N ILE A 41 3.01 -6.15 -12.02
CA ILE A 41 2.83 -4.71 -11.84
C ILE A 41 3.19 -4.36 -10.40
N GLU A 42 4.09 -3.40 -10.23
CA GLU A 42 4.49 -2.94 -8.90
C GLU A 42 3.34 -2.24 -8.18
N PHE A 43 3.36 -2.29 -6.85
CA PHE A 43 2.42 -1.53 -6.04
C PHE A 43 3.01 -1.14 -4.70
N LEU A 44 2.52 -0.02 -4.18
CA LEU A 44 2.87 0.56 -2.89
C LEU A 44 1.58 0.92 -2.15
N PHE A 45 1.46 0.47 -0.91
CA PHE A 45 0.39 0.92 0.00
C PHE A 45 0.76 2.26 0.62
N LEU A 46 -0.22 3.16 0.64
CA LEU A 46 -0.12 4.52 1.18
C LEU A 46 -1.14 4.72 2.28
N THR A 47 -0.76 5.47 3.30
CA THR A 47 -1.70 5.97 4.30
C THR A 47 -1.29 7.33 4.81
N ASN A 48 -2.30 8.18 5.04
CA ASN A 48 -2.12 9.46 5.70
C ASN A 48 -1.98 9.33 7.23
N ASN A 49 -2.12 8.13 7.79
CA ASN A 49 -2.00 7.90 9.21
C ASN A 49 -0.52 7.94 9.66
N SER A 50 -0.21 8.89 10.53
CA SER A 50 1.13 9.12 11.10
C SER A 50 1.32 8.52 12.49
N SER A 51 0.30 7.89 13.07
CA SER A 51 0.31 7.39 14.44
C SER A 51 0.91 5.98 14.58
N ARG A 52 1.18 5.30 13.46
CA ARG A 52 1.72 3.94 13.43
C ARG A 52 2.91 3.84 12.48
N ASP A 53 3.83 2.94 12.81
CA ASP A 53 4.95 2.63 11.93
C ASP A 53 4.53 1.70 10.79
N LYS A 54 5.43 1.50 9.82
CA LYS A 54 5.18 0.59 8.69
C LYS A 54 4.93 -0.85 9.12
N GLN A 55 5.59 -1.29 10.20
CA GLN A 55 5.54 -2.68 10.64
C GLN A 55 4.13 -3.05 11.07
N ALA A 56 3.47 -2.15 11.78
CA ALA A 56 2.07 -2.30 12.18
C ALA A 56 1.14 -2.49 10.97
N TYR A 57 1.39 -1.81 9.85
CA TYR A 57 0.60 -1.99 8.63
C TYR A 57 0.93 -3.30 7.91
N VAL A 58 2.19 -3.71 7.89
CA VAL A 58 2.60 -5.01 7.35
C VAL A 58 1.88 -6.14 8.09
N GLU A 59 1.86 -6.08 9.42
CA GLU A 59 1.19 -7.08 10.27
C GLU A 59 -0.33 -7.04 10.09
N LYS A 60 -0.92 -5.84 10.02
CA LYS A 60 -2.36 -5.68 9.76
C LYS A 60 -2.75 -6.29 8.41
N LEU A 61 -2.02 -5.96 7.34
CA LEU A 61 -2.29 -6.50 6.01
C LEU A 61 -2.10 -8.02 5.97
N ALA A 62 -1.08 -8.54 6.66
CA ALA A 62 -0.85 -9.97 6.78
C ALA A 62 -2.02 -10.69 7.50
N ALA A 63 -2.52 -10.12 8.59
CA ALA A 63 -3.71 -10.64 9.29
C ALA A 63 -4.98 -10.62 8.44
N LEU A 64 -5.04 -9.74 7.43
CA LEU A 64 -6.12 -9.67 6.43
C LEU A 64 -5.86 -10.56 5.20
N GLY A 65 -4.80 -11.37 5.20
CA GLY A 65 -4.45 -12.28 4.11
C GLY A 65 -3.59 -11.66 3.00
N ILE A 66 -3.10 -10.43 3.18
CA ILE A 66 -2.25 -9.72 2.22
C ILE A 66 -0.83 -9.59 2.79
N GLY A 67 0.03 -10.57 2.51
CA GLY A 67 1.43 -10.49 2.92
C GLY A 67 2.23 -9.48 2.08
N VAL A 68 2.85 -8.48 2.70
CA VAL A 68 3.70 -7.47 2.03
C VAL A 68 5.00 -7.22 2.78
N ARG A 69 5.99 -6.64 2.09
CA ARG A 69 7.24 -6.18 2.69
C ARG A 69 7.11 -4.76 3.21
N ARG A 70 7.95 -4.38 4.18
CA ARG A 70 7.99 -3.00 4.73
C ARG A 70 8.20 -1.92 3.66
N ASN A 71 8.97 -2.20 2.61
CA ASN A 71 9.20 -1.26 1.51
C ASN A 71 7.99 -1.10 0.57
N GLN A 72 6.94 -1.90 0.76
CA GLN A 72 5.67 -1.78 0.05
C GLN A 72 4.63 -0.99 0.85
N VAL A 73 5.04 -0.32 1.93
CA VAL A 73 4.20 0.60 2.72
C VAL A 73 4.94 1.93 2.86
N LEU A 74 4.23 3.03 2.62
CA LEU A 74 4.68 4.40 2.85
C LEU A 74 3.62 5.13 3.69
N THR A 75 4.05 5.67 4.84
CA THR A 75 3.20 6.43 5.75
C THR A 75 3.44 7.92 5.58
N SER A 76 2.47 8.74 5.96
CA SER A 76 2.64 10.21 5.98
C SER A 76 3.82 10.64 6.86
N GLY A 77 4.02 9.98 8.01
CA GLY A 77 5.15 10.27 8.90
C GLY A 77 6.51 10.03 8.25
N GLU A 78 6.65 8.96 7.45
CA GLU A 78 7.88 8.74 6.69
C GLU A 78 8.03 9.73 5.54
N ALA A 79 6.95 10.05 4.82
CA ALA A 79 6.99 11.08 3.78
C ALA A 79 7.49 12.43 4.35
N THR A 80 7.04 12.81 5.54
CA THR A 80 7.54 13.98 6.26
C THR A 80 9.01 13.84 6.64
N ALA A 81 9.45 12.68 7.14
CA ALA A 81 10.86 12.45 7.47
C ALA A 81 11.77 12.58 6.24
N ILE A 82 11.37 12.01 5.10
CA ILE A 82 12.07 12.14 3.81
C ILE A 82 12.15 13.61 3.40
N TYR A 83 11.05 14.35 3.51
CA TYR A 83 11.00 15.77 3.19
C TYR A 83 11.98 16.58 4.06
N LEU A 84 11.97 16.38 5.38
CA LEU A 84 12.84 17.08 6.31
C LEU A 84 14.33 16.76 6.09
N GLN A 85 14.68 15.53 5.70
CA GLN A 85 16.05 15.17 5.34
C GLN A 85 16.59 15.94 4.13
N GLY A 86 15.70 16.33 3.21
CA GLY A 86 16.05 17.18 2.06
C GLY A 86 16.26 18.65 2.44
N ILE A 87 15.78 19.07 3.60
CA ILE A 87 15.95 20.43 4.13
C ILE A 87 17.19 20.41 5.02
N LYS A 88 18.33 20.85 4.48
CA LYS A 88 19.49 21.19 5.32
C LYS A 88 19.13 22.44 6.15
N PRO A 89 19.50 22.50 7.44
CA PRO A 89 19.40 23.74 8.19
C PRO A 89 20.24 24.86 7.55
#